data_AF-A0A9P7CVE6-F1
#
_entry.id   AF-A0A9P7CVE6-F1
#
_cell.length_a   1.000
_cell.length_b   1.000
_cell.length_c   1.000
_cell.angle_alpha   90.00
_cell.angle_beta   90.00
_cell.angle_gamma   90.00
#
_symmetry.space_group_name_H-M   'P 1'
#
loop_
_entity.id
_entity.type
_entity.pdbx_description
1 polymer ?
#
loop_
_entity_poly.entity_id
_entity_poly.type
_entity_poly.pdbx_seq_one_letter_code
_entity_poly.pdbx_strand_id
1 'polypeptide(L)'
;MFAAAQFCQETTEEKRITTRKQLFPKHSAFLIKLFDNNPSMVLEEAFPGLEVSISGSYKHIREKCALSLKQATKNTVEQDTTKTIQLRFDIVAQWKAAGVNYQSNCVFVDEAGSHTQMIRARAWSKE
;
A
#
# COMPACT_ATOMS: atom_id res chain seq x y z
N MET A 1 36.44 -53.37 17.02
CA MET A 1 35.49 -52.78 16.05
C MET A 1 34.09 -53.09 16.55
N PHE A 2 33.28 -52.09 16.91
CA PHE A 2 31.83 -52.03 16.65
C PHE A 2 31.38 -50.60 16.99
N ALA A 3 30.60 -50.03 16.07
CA ALA A 3 30.39 -48.60 15.89
C ALA A 3 29.36 -48.00 16.86
N ALA A 4 29.55 -46.72 17.18
CA ALA A 4 28.57 -45.85 17.80
C ALA A 4 27.73 -45.14 16.73
N ALA A 5 26.40 -45.14 16.89
CA ALA A 5 25.50 -44.02 16.55
C ALA A 5 24.03 -44.49 16.57
N GLN A 6 23.24 -44.00 17.54
CA GLN A 6 21.81 -43.68 17.35
C GLN A 6 21.36 -42.82 18.53
N PHE A 7 21.39 -41.49 18.37
CA PHE A 7 20.29 -40.62 17.92
C PHE A 7 19.29 -40.36 19.05
N CYS A 8 19.41 -39.15 19.60
CA CYS A 8 18.72 -38.63 20.77
C CYS A 8 17.19 -38.73 20.64
N GLN A 9 16.57 -39.24 21.71
CA GLN A 9 15.16 -39.06 21.98
C GLN A 9 14.92 -37.58 22.28
N GLU A 10 14.10 -36.92 21.46
CA GLU A 10 13.62 -35.57 21.69
C GLU A 10 12.59 -35.61 22.82
N THR A 11 13.01 -35.26 24.03
CA THR A 11 12.13 -35.14 25.19
C THR A 11 11.31 -33.87 25.10
N THR A 12 10.01 -34.08 25.09
CA THR A 12 8.95 -33.08 25.15
C THR A 12 9.08 -32.29 26.47
N GLU A 13 9.63 -31.07 26.41
CA GLU A 13 9.73 -30.20 27.59
C GLU A 13 9.00 -28.88 27.34
N GLU A 14 7.74 -28.89 27.81
CA GLU A 14 7.02 -27.79 28.44
C GLU A 14 7.60 -26.37 28.28
N LYS A 15 7.03 -25.58 27.37
CA LYS A 15 7.07 -24.12 27.49
C LYS A 15 5.66 -23.56 27.31
N ARG A 16 5.12 -23.03 28.42
CA ARG A 16 4.06 -22.02 28.43
C ARG A 16 4.46 -20.85 27.53
N ILE A 17 4.15 -20.94 26.24
CA ILE A 17 4.14 -19.77 25.37
C ILE A 17 2.68 -19.35 25.33
N THR A 18 2.35 -18.35 26.15
CA THR A 18 1.20 -17.47 25.90
C THR A 18 1.19 -17.21 24.40
N THR A 19 0.23 -17.77 23.67
CA THR A 19 0.18 -17.73 22.20
C THR A 19 0.09 -16.27 21.79
N ARG A 20 1.25 -15.64 21.57
CA ARG A 20 1.30 -14.32 20.95
C ARG A 20 0.62 -14.54 19.62
N LYS A 21 -0.51 -13.87 19.42
CA LYS A 21 -1.25 -13.83 18.17
C LYS A 21 -0.33 -13.14 17.17
N GLN A 22 0.55 -13.91 16.54
CA GLN A 22 1.65 -13.39 15.74
C GLN A 22 1.27 -13.38 14.28
N LEU A 23 1.58 -12.27 13.62
CA LEU A 23 1.56 -12.18 12.18
C LEU A 23 2.83 -12.85 11.64
N PHE A 24 2.63 -13.96 10.92
CA PHE A 24 3.72 -14.75 10.33
C PHE A 24 4.05 -14.25 8.91
N PRO A 25 5.23 -14.58 8.36
CA PRO A 25 5.59 -14.23 6.98
C PRO A 25 4.55 -14.66 5.93
N LYS A 26 3.89 -15.80 6.14
CA LYS A 26 2.78 -16.28 5.29
C LYS A 26 1.60 -15.29 5.23
N HIS A 27 1.34 -14.56 6.33
CA HIS A 27 0.30 -13.52 6.36
C HIS A 27 0.74 -12.27 5.59
N SER A 28 2.04 -11.96 5.55
CA SER A 28 2.56 -10.84 4.75
C SER A 28 2.29 -11.04 3.27
N ALA A 29 2.58 -12.24 2.73
CA ALA A 29 2.34 -12.54 1.32
C ALA A 29 0.85 -12.47 0.96
N PHE A 30 -0.02 -12.96 1.84
CA PHE A 30 -1.47 -12.84 1.69
C PHE A 30 -1.91 -11.37 1.66
N LEU A 31 -1.43 -10.55 2.60
CA LEU A 31 -1.78 -9.13 2.68
C LEU A 31 -1.35 -8.35 1.44
N ILE A 32 -0.15 -8.61 0.93
CA ILE A 32 0.35 -7.95 -0.29
C ILE A 32 -0.59 -8.28 -1.46
N LYS A 33 -0.91 -9.57 -1.66
CA LYS A 33 -1.82 -9.99 -2.73
C LYS A 33 -3.23 -9.42 -2.56
N LEU A 34 -3.71 -9.32 -1.32
CA LEU A 34 -5.02 -8.77 -1.01
C LEU A 34 -5.11 -7.28 -1.37
N PHE A 35 -4.11 -6.49 -0.97
CA PHE A 35 -4.07 -5.05 -1.25
C PHE A 35 -3.69 -4.74 -2.70
N ASP A 36 -2.89 -5.57 -3.38
CA ASP A 36 -2.65 -5.43 -4.81
C ASP A 36 -3.97 -5.61 -5.61
N ASN A 37 -4.87 -6.48 -5.16
CA ASN A 37 -6.18 -6.72 -5.80
C ASN A 37 -7.25 -5.69 -5.40
N ASN A 38 -7.27 -5.26 -4.14
CA ASN A 38 -8.22 -4.28 -3.62
C ASN A 38 -7.50 -3.29 -2.69
N PRO A 39 -6.86 -2.26 -3.24
CA PRO A 39 -6.02 -1.36 -2.45
C PRO A 39 -6.84 -0.47 -1.51
N SER A 40 -8.16 -0.37 -1.68
CA SER A 40 -9.04 0.42 -0.81
C SER A 40 -9.62 -0.38 0.37
N MET A 41 -9.28 -1.67 0.51
CA MET A 41 -9.83 -2.56 1.53
C MET A 41 -9.61 -2.06 2.98
N VAL A 42 -10.63 -2.23 3.82
CA VAL A 42 -10.54 -1.92 5.25
C VAL A 42 -9.73 -3.00 5.96
N LEU A 43 -8.79 -2.60 6.81
CA LEU A 43 -7.91 -3.54 7.50
C LEU A 43 -8.67 -4.55 8.38
N GLU A 44 -9.78 -4.13 8.96
CA GLU A 44 -10.66 -4.99 9.75
C GLU A 44 -11.34 -6.07 8.90
N GLU A 45 -11.69 -5.75 7.65
CA GLU A 45 -12.27 -6.71 6.69
C GLU A 45 -11.23 -7.69 6.15
N ALA A 46 -9.94 -7.32 6.15
CA ALA A 46 -8.86 -8.21 5.72
C ALA A 46 -8.61 -9.37 6.70
N PHE A 47 -9.12 -9.26 7.94
CA PHE A 47 -8.89 -10.24 9.00
C PHE A 47 -10.16 -10.52 9.82
N PRO A 48 -11.20 -11.13 9.22
CA PRO A 48 -12.37 -11.55 9.97
C PRO A 48 -11.94 -12.69 10.92
N GLY A 49 -11.77 -12.37 12.21
CA GLY A 49 -11.46 -13.35 13.25
C GLY A 49 -10.00 -13.44 13.71
N LEU A 50 -9.09 -12.60 13.20
CA LEU A 50 -7.75 -12.51 13.79
C LEU A 50 -7.81 -11.58 15.00
N GLU A 51 -7.60 -12.11 16.20
CA GLU A 51 -7.57 -11.32 17.43
C GLU A 51 -6.27 -10.49 17.60
N VAL A 52 -5.69 -9.98 16.52
CA VAL A 52 -4.53 -9.08 16.55
C VAL A 52 -5.03 -7.65 16.66
N SER A 53 -4.41 -6.87 17.55
CA SER A 53 -4.71 -5.45 17.66
C SER A 53 -4.53 -4.72 16.32
N ILE A 54 -5.42 -3.79 16.01
CA ILE A 54 -5.35 -2.94 14.81
C ILE A 54 -3.94 -2.32 14.66
N SER A 55 -3.38 -1.78 15.74
CA SER A 55 -2.03 -1.17 15.76
C SER A 55 -0.92 -2.16 15.39
N GLY A 56 -0.98 -3.39 15.91
CA GLY A 56 -0.06 -4.48 15.56
C GLY A 56 -0.14 -4.87 14.08
N SER A 57 -1.35 -4.92 13.52
CA SER A 57 -1.57 -5.16 12.09
C SER A 57 -1.00 -4.03 11.23
N TYR A 58 -1.25 -2.76 11.59
CA TYR A 58 -0.65 -1.62 10.90
C TYR A 58 0.87 -1.63 10.94
N LYS A 59 1.46 -1.91 12.11
CA LYS A 59 2.92 -2.02 12.28
C LYS A 59 3.50 -3.11 11.39
N HIS A 60 2.87 -4.29 11.35
CA HIS A 60 3.30 -5.39 10.49
C HIS A 60 3.18 -5.07 9.01
N ILE A 61 2.08 -4.44 8.58
CA ILE A 61 1.89 -4.03 7.19
C ILE A 61 2.99 -3.05 6.76
N ARG A 62 3.28 -2.07 7.60
CA ARG A 62 4.34 -1.09 7.32
C ARG A 62 5.73 -1.73 7.30
N GLU A 63 6.10 -2.46 8.37
CA GLU A 63 7.47 -2.96 8.55
C GLU A 63 7.78 -4.25 7.78
N LYS A 64 6.79 -5.11 7.55
CA LYS A 64 6.99 -6.43 6.93
C LYS A 64 6.41 -6.54 5.52
N CYS A 65 5.41 -5.73 5.19
CA CYS A 65 4.85 -5.71 3.83
C CYS A 65 5.32 -4.51 3.01
N ALA A 66 6.02 -3.53 3.64
CA ALA A 66 6.44 -2.28 3.00
C ALA A 66 5.26 -1.56 2.29
N LEU A 67 4.10 -1.57 2.95
CA LEU A 67 2.89 -0.91 2.46
C LEU A 67 2.55 0.28 3.37
N SER A 68 2.12 1.37 2.75
CA SER A 68 1.63 2.56 3.44
C SER A 68 0.25 2.95 2.93
N LEU A 69 -0.57 3.52 3.82
CA LEU A 69 -1.89 4.02 3.47
C LEU A 69 -1.75 5.46 2.97
N LYS A 70 -1.90 5.68 1.67
CA LYS A 70 -1.75 7.00 1.03
C LYS A 70 -3.12 7.54 0.59
N GLN A 71 -3.20 8.86 0.39
CA GLN A 71 -4.37 9.46 -0.24
C GLN A 71 -4.47 8.95 -1.67
N ALA A 72 -5.61 8.38 -2.01
CA ALA A 72 -5.93 7.88 -3.33
C ALA A 72 -6.83 8.89 -4.03
N THR A 73 -6.24 9.69 -4.90
CA THR A 73 -6.99 10.52 -5.85
C THR A 73 -7.25 9.70 -7.08
N LYS A 74 -8.52 9.56 -7.48
CA LYS A 74 -8.84 8.95 -8.76
C LYS A 74 -8.38 9.92 -9.85
N ASN A 75 -7.36 9.56 -10.63
CA ASN A 75 -7.15 10.21 -11.91
C ASN A 75 -8.44 9.99 -12.71
N THR A 76 -9.17 11.05 -12.99
CA THR A 76 -10.31 10.97 -13.90
C THR A 76 -9.78 10.43 -15.23
N VAL A 77 -10.39 9.39 -15.78
CA VAL A 77 -9.96 8.72 -17.02
C VAL A 77 -9.70 9.72 -18.16
N GLU A 78 -10.40 10.86 -18.13
CA GLU A 78 -10.24 12.00 -19.03
C GLU A 78 -8.83 12.65 -18.98
N GLN A 79 -8.12 12.58 -17.86
CA GLN A 79 -6.79 13.19 -17.69
C GLN A 79 -5.65 12.36 -18.29
N ASP A 80 -5.79 11.04 -18.31
CA ASP A 80 -4.75 10.11 -18.79
C ASP A 80 -4.98 9.63 -20.23
N THR A 81 -5.91 10.24 -20.97
CA THR A 81 -6.02 9.96 -22.41
C THR A 81 -4.82 10.54 -23.16
N THR A 82 -4.33 9.84 -24.17
CA THR A 82 -3.24 10.31 -25.05
C THR A 82 -3.53 11.70 -25.60
N LYS A 83 -4.81 11.99 -25.88
CA LYS A 83 -5.28 13.31 -26.36
C LYS A 83 -5.05 14.41 -25.32
N THR A 84 -5.43 14.18 -24.06
CA THR A 84 -5.25 15.17 -22.98
C THR A 84 -3.77 15.40 -22.67
N ILE A 85 -2.95 14.35 -22.71
CA ILE A 85 -1.49 14.45 -22.54
C ILE A 85 -0.86 15.29 -23.66
N GLN A 86 -1.22 15.03 -24.92
CA GLN A 86 -0.75 15.81 -26.06
C GLN A 86 -1.18 17.27 -25.97
N LEU A 87 -2.45 17.54 -25.64
CA LEU A 87 -2.95 18.90 -25.48
C LEU A 87 -2.19 19.68 -24.40
N ARG A 88 -1.90 19.05 -23.24
CA ARG A 88 -1.09 19.67 -22.18
C ARG A 88 0.32 19.98 -22.67
N PHE A 89 0.94 19.06 -23.41
CA PHE A 89 2.27 19.28 -23.98
C PHE A 89 2.29 20.47 -24.95
N ASP A 90 1.32 20.53 -25.87
CA ASP A 90 1.23 21.58 -26.87
C ASP A 90 1.02 22.96 -26.23
N ILE A 91 0.16 23.06 -25.21
CA ILE A 91 -0.08 24.31 -24.46
C ILE A 91 1.20 24.77 -23.77
N VAL A 92 1.92 23.87 -23.08
CA VAL A 92 3.18 24.21 -22.41
C VAL A 92 4.25 24.62 -23.43
N ALA A 93 4.31 23.97 -24.59
CA ALA A 93 5.22 24.34 -25.67
C ALA A 93 4.91 25.74 -26.23
N GLN A 94 3.63 26.08 -26.43
CA GLN A 94 3.20 27.41 -26.85
C GLN A 94 3.56 28.49 -25.83
N TRP A 95 3.35 28.22 -24.53
CA TRP A 95 3.73 29.16 -23.47
C TRP A 95 5.24 29.39 -23.39
N LYS A 96 6.05 28.34 -23.57
CA LYS A 96 7.50 28.48 -23.69
C LYS A 96 7.89 29.34 -24.89
N ALA A 97 7.27 29.11 -26.05
CA ALA A 97 7.52 29.90 -27.25
C ALA A 97 7.12 31.37 -27.08
N ALA A 98 6.06 31.65 -26.33
CA ALA A 98 5.63 33.00 -25.97
C ALA A 98 6.49 33.67 -24.88
N GLY A 99 7.54 33.01 -24.38
CA GLY A 99 8.41 33.55 -23.34
C GLY A 99 7.79 33.57 -21.93
N VAL A 100 6.70 32.83 -21.71
CA VAL A 100 6.05 32.74 -20.39
C VAL A 100 6.91 31.88 -19.48
N ASN A 101 7.52 32.52 -18.46
CA ASN A 101 8.25 31.81 -17.42
C ASN A 101 7.27 31.27 -16.36
N TYR A 102 6.71 30.09 -16.64
CA TYR A 102 5.79 29.40 -15.73
C TYR A 102 6.44 28.92 -14.42
N GLN A 103 7.77 28.94 -14.30
CA GLN A 103 8.46 28.57 -13.06
C GLN A 103 8.50 29.72 -12.04
N SER A 104 8.51 30.98 -12.51
CA SER A 104 8.61 32.15 -11.62
C SER A 104 7.32 32.94 -11.49
N ASN A 105 6.43 32.91 -12.50
CA ASN A 105 5.32 33.87 -12.61
C ASN A 105 3.92 33.24 -12.66
N CYS A 106 3.78 31.92 -12.48
CA CYS A 106 2.47 31.25 -12.55
C CYS A 106 1.93 30.88 -11.16
N VAL A 107 0.67 31.25 -10.91
CA VAL A 107 -0.15 30.64 -9.87
C VAL A 107 -1.02 29.58 -10.54
N PHE A 108 -0.81 28.32 -10.18
CA PHE A 108 -1.68 27.25 -10.64
C PHE A 108 -2.93 27.22 -9.77
N VAL A 109 -4.06 27.61 -10.35
CA VAL A 109 -5.37 27.45 -9.72
C VAL A 109 -5.89 26.09 -10.17
N ASP A 110 -5.73 25.10 -9.32
CA ASP A 110 -6.45 23.84 -9.43
C ASP A 110 -7.88 24.07 -8.91
N GLU A 111 -8.87 23.60 -9.65
CA GLU A 111 -10.24 23.58 -9.18
C GLU A 111 -10.29 22.60 -8.01
N ALA A 112 -10.61 23.08 -6.80
CA ALA A 112 -10.75 22.23 -5.64
C ALA A 112 -11.82 21.18 -5.94
N GLY A 113 -11.39 19.98 -6.32
CA GLY A 113 -12.27 18.90 -6.71
C GLY A 113 -13.21 18.59 -5.55
N SER A 114 -14.46 19.04 -5.66
CA SER A 114 -15.51 18.60 -4.75
C SER A 114 -15.58 17.09 -4.89
N HIS A 115 -15.20 16.38 -3.83
CA HIS A 115 -15.05 14.94 -3.85
C HIS A 115 -16.43 14.28 -3.78
N THR A 116 -17.18 14.34 -4.88
CA THR A 116 -18.55 13.81 -4.97
C THR A 116 -18.58 12.28 -5.12
N GLN A 117 -17.43 11.65 -5.36
CA GLN A 117 -17.31 10.21 -5.39
C GLN A 117 -17.17 9.68 -3.95
N MET A 118 -18.19 8.97 -3.47
CA MET A 118 -18.21 8.27 -2.16
C MET A 118 -17.27 7.05 -2.13
N ILE A 119 -16.13 7.12 -2.81
CA ILE A 119 -15.10 6.09 -2.75
C ILE A 119 -14.12 6.51 -1.65
N ARG A 120 -13.61 5.53 -0.91
CA ARG A 120 -12.63 5.77 0.13
C ARG A 120 -11.41 6.51 -0.45
N ALA A 121 -11.13 7.71 0.07
CA ALA A 121 -10.05 8.57 -0.40
C ALA A 121 -8.63 8.08 -0.04
N ARG A 122 -8.48 6.86 0.48
CA ARG A 122 -7.20 6.29 0.89
C ARG A 122 -7.07 4.85 0.42
N ALA A 123 -5.88 4.53 -0.07
CA ALA A 123 -5.56 3.20 -0.56
C ALA A 123 -4.14 2.79 -0.11
N TRP A 124 -3.94 1.50 0.01
CA TRP A 124 -2.64 0.90 0.31
C TRP A 124 -1.76 0.93 -0.94
N SER A 125 -0.55 1.47 -0.80
CA SER A 125 0.47 1.43 -1.85
C SER A 125 1.77 0.87 -1.29
N LYS A 126 2.61 0.34 -2.18
CA LYS A 126 4.01 0.08 -1.85
C LYS A 126 4.67 1.41 -1.45
N GLU A 127 5.47 1.36 -0.38
CA GLU A 127 6.30 2.49 0.04
C GLU A 127 7.28 2.89 -1.07
#